data_AF-Q227P3-F1
#
_entry.id   AF-Q227P3-F1
#
_cell.length_a   1.000
_cell.length_b   1.000
_cell.length_c   1.000
_cell.angle_alpha   90.00
_cell.angle_beta   90.00
_cell.angle_gamma   90.00
#
_symmetry.space_group_name_H-M   'P 1'
#
loop_
_entity.id
_entity.type
_entity.pdbx_description
1 polymer ?
#
loop_
_entity_poly.entity_id
_entity_poly.type
_entity_poly.pdbx_seq_one_letter_code
_entity_poly.pdbx_strand_id
1 'polypeptide(L)'
;MLIFCILLALRIVQAQDCSFLLSQIQPSTQFLGYECIMSSSTTFDSNYLQNKNAYRLRSFDQKNNFDILYSNVRQPTCANLIQSEQQQFNGINLEIDRDSKAQYIQNIYISFDLYSNEIPYWLYVISSWKSDVQHSYLYQSQDYPSVQKDQCESFKLSLFENIDLTYLPVKFSSTSISFNVVNSRSTYLLTQISNLQVLFYYECPIGCKGSCPQRNCKDCQSGYNLNNGKCVLQCTQSQYIQQDQSSKQSCLPCFSNCNQCADGNTCITCANGFTYAFVNGQNMCYPSCSQSNQYIDTKGQCQNCMQYCSKCSQANKCDTCLSGFTL
;
A
#
# COMPACT_ATOMS: atom_id res chain seq x y z
N MET A 1 3.77 -18.71 -36.97
CA MET A 1 2.54 -18.03 -36.52
C MET A 1 2.62 -17.88 -35.00
N LEU A 2 3.55 -17.04 -34.56
CA LEU A 2 3.64 -16.54 -33.19
C LEU A 2 2.73 -15.31 -33.12
N ILE A 3 1.82 -15.27 -32.15
CA ILE A 3 1.12 -14.12 -31.54
C ILE A 3 -0.03 -14.74 -30.73
N PHE A 4 -0.40 -14.13 -29.60
CA PHE A 4 -1.23 -14.63 -28.47
C PHE A 4 -0.40 -15.40 -27.42
N CYS A 5 -0.11 -14.92 -26.21
CA CYS A 5 -0.58 -13.77 -25.46
C CYS A 5 0.56 -13.30 -24.54
N ILE A 6 1.38 -12.34 -24.99
CA ILE A 6 2.19 -11.52 -24.08
C ILE A 6 1.36 -10.27 -23.81
N LEU A 7 0.40 -10.40 -22.90
CA LEU A 7 -0.35 -9.28 -22.29
C LEU A 7 -0.44 -9.54 -20.78
N LEU A 8 0.72 -9.60 -20.13
CA LEU A 8 0.88 -9.33 -18.70
C LEU A 8 1.94 -8.23 -18.55
N ALA A 9 1.73 -7.13 -19.28
CA ALA A 9 2.42 -5.88 -18.99
C ALA A 9 1.79 -5.28 -17.73
N LEU A 10 2.52 -5.41 -16.62
CA LEU A 10 2.64 -4.43 -15.56
C LEU A 10 1.35 -3.67 -15.21
N ARG A 11 0.47 -4.34 -14.44
CA ARG A 11 -0.39 -3.61 -13.51
C ARG A 11 0.55 -3.02 -12.44
N ILE A 12 0.85 -1.74 -12.62
CA ILE A 12 1.09 -0.70 -11.62
C ILE A 12 1.02 -1.28 -10.20
N VAL A 13 2.13 -1.19 -9.45
CA VAL A 13 2.30 -1.53 -8.03
C VAL A 13 0.96 -1.53 -7.28
N GLN A 14 0.24 -2.65 -7.33
CA GLN A 14 -0.84 -2.88 -6.39
C GLN A 14 -0.09 -3.10 -5.08
N ALA A 15 -0.41 -2.30 -4.06
CA ALA A 15 -0.03 -2.64 -2.70
C ALA A 15 -0.24 -4.16 -2.51
N GLN A 16 0.71 -4.85 -1.87
CA GLN A 16 0.54 -6.25 -1.48
C GLN A 16 -0.92 -6.47 -1.08
N ASP A 17 -1.62 -7.31 -1.83
CA ASP A 17 -3.04 -7.09 -2.09
C ASP A 17 -3.92 -7.74 -1.01
N CYS A 18 -4.34 -6.94 -0.02
CA CYS A 18 -5.37 -7.29 0.95
C CYS A 18 -6.78 -7.39 0.31
N SER A 19 -6.90 -7.88 -0.92
CA SER A 19 -8.15 -7.91 -1.70
C SER A 19 -9.26 -8.70 -1.03
N PHE A 20 -8.92 -9.81 -0.36
CA PHE A 20 -9.91 -10.57 0.40
C PHE A 20 -10.50 -9.71 1.51
N LEU A 21 -9.66 -9.02 2.30
CA LEU A 21 -10.15 -8.12 3.34
C LEU A 21 -11.01 -6.99 2.76
N LEU A 22 -10.57 -6.37 1.66
CA LEU A 22 -11.35 -5.34 0.96
C LEU A 22 -12.73 -5.83 0.51
N SER A 23 -12.85 -7.12 0.16
CA SER A 23 -14.13 -7.73 -0.24
C SER A 23 -15.08 -8.01 0.95
N GLN A 24 -14.54 -8.23 2.15
CA GLN A 24 -15.32 -8.49 3.36
C GLN A 24 -15.88 -7.22 4.01
N ILE A 25 -15.36 -6.04 3.65
CA ILE A 25 -15.74 -4.78 4.26
C ILE A 25 -17.07 -4.30 3.66
N GLN A 26 -18.09 -4.17 4.51
CA GLN A 26 -19.30 -3.44 4.14
C GLN A 26 -18.92 -1.96 3.93
N PRO A 27 -19.32 -1.31 2.82
CA PRO A 27 -18.97 0.07 2.54
C PRO A 27 -19.66 0.99 3.55
N SER A 28 -19.03 1.15 4.72
CA SER A 28 -19.30 2.24 5.62
C SER A 28 -18.84 3.52 4.93
N THR A 29 -19.71 4.52 4.95
CA THR A 29 -19.56 5.78 4.24
C THR A 29 -18.19 6.45 4.47
N GLN A 30 -17.47 6.71 3.36
CA GLN A 30 -16.44 7.73 3.22
C GLN A 30 -15.15 7.58 4.08
N PHE A 31 -14.48 6.43 3.99
CA PHE A 31 -13.07 6.35 4.39
C PHE A 31 -12.17 6.99 3.32
N LEU A 32 -11.20 7.79 3.75
CA LEU A 32 -10.28 8.52 2.86
C LEU A 32 -8.89 7.89 2.77
N GLY A 33 -8.68 6.70 3.35
CA GLY A 33 -7.50 5.91 3.08
C GLY A 33 -7.41 4.61 3.88
N TYR A 34 -6.70 3.65 3.29
CA TYR A 34 -6.36 2.37 3.91
C TYR A 34 -4.92 2.00 3.55
N GLU A 35 -4.29 1.11 4.33
CA GLU A 35 -2.97 0.58 4.02
C GLU A 35 -2.96 -0.92 4.29
N CYS A 36 -2.69 -1.72 3.25
CA CYS A 36 -2.40 -3.13 3.47
C CYS A 36 -0.99 -3.23 4.08
N ILE A 37 -0.94 -3.71 5.32
CA ILE A 37 0.30 -3.82 6.10
C ILE A 37 1.03 -5.11 5.77
N MET A 38 0.27 -6.20 5.61
CA MET A 38 0.78 -7.52 5.31
C MET A 38 -0.24 -8.28 4.46
N SER A 39 0.24 -9.07 3.50
CA SER A 39 -0.60 -9.98 2.73
C SER A 39 0.25 -11.17 2.28
N SER A 40 0.34 -12.19 3.14
CA SER A 40 1.05 -13.43 2.81
C SER A 40 0.19 -14.33 1.95
N SER A 41 0.80 -15.02 1.00
CA SER A 41 0.17 -16.15 0.31
C SER A 41 0.22 -17.40 1.19
N THR A 42 -0.06 -18.57 0.61
CA THR A 42 0.23 -19.89 1.20
C THR A 42 1.63 -20.40 0.83
N THR A 43 2.39 -19.67 0.02
CA THR A 43 3.67 -20.04 -0.58
C THR A 43 4.72 -18.93 -0.31
N PHE A 44 5.24 -18.90 0.91
CA PHE A 44 6.25 -17.92 1.34
C PHE A 44 7.42 -18.59 2.06
N ASP A 45 8.60 -17.96 2.04
CA ASP A 45 9.78 -18.40 2.79
C ASP A 45 10.00 -17.54 4.04
N SER A 46 11.05 -17.83 4.81
CA SER A 46 11.38 -17.06 6.01
C SER A 46 11.84 -15.62 5.70
N ASN A 47 12.34 -15.35 4.48
CA ASN A 47 12.75 -13.99 4.08
C ASN A 47 11.55 -13.06 3.95
N TYR A 48 10.40 -13.60 3.53
CA TYR A 48 9.15 -12.84 3.42
C TYR A 48 8.60 -12.37 4.79
N LEU A 49 8.81 -13.14 5.86
CA LEU A 49 8.13 -12.94 7.16
C LEU A 49 8.53 -11.66 7.89
N GLN A 50 9.63 -11.00 7.51
CA GLN A 50 10.15 -9.85 8.23
C GLN A 50 10.28 -8.64 7.31
N ASN A 51 9.44 -7.64 7.52
CA ASN A 51 9.55 -6.34 6.86
C ASN A 51 9.67 -5.23 7.91
N LYS A 52 10.87 -5.04 8.48
CA LYS A 52 11.10 -4.09 9.60
C LYS A 52 10.65 -2.65 9.34
N ASN A 53 10.43 -2.26 8.08
CA ASN A 53 9.90 -0.95 7.71
C ASN A 53 8.36 -0.87 7.82
N ALA A 54 7.67 -2.01 7.66
CA ALA A 54 6.21 -2.10 7.70
C ALA A 54 5.71 -2.77 8.98
N TYR A 55 6.30 -3.88 9.40
CA TYR A 55 5.89 -4.68 10.55
C TYR A 55 7.02 -5.58 11.06
N ARG A 56 6.86 -6.12 12.26
CA ARG A 56 7.76 -7.12 12.82
C ARG A 56 6.94 -8.30 13.34
N LEU A 57 7.27 -9.50 12.87
CA LEU A 57 6.66 -10.74 13.35
C LEU A 57 7.60 -11.42 14.32
N ARG A 58 7.11 -11.83 15.50
CA ARG A 58 7.88 -12.54 16.52
C ARG A 58 7.06 -13.65 17.14
N SER A 59 7.71 -14.67 17.65
CA SER A 59 7.08 -15.61 18.56
C SER A 59 7.23 -15.08 19.99
N PHE A 60 6.39 -15.56 20.90
CA PHE A 60 6.52 -15.22 22.31
C PHE A 60 6.13 -16.39 23.22
N ASP A 61 6.65 -16.36 24.44
CA ASP A 61 6.34 -17.31 25.50
C ASP A 61 5.38 -16.69 26.54
N GLN A 62 4.98 -17.49 27.53
CA GLN A 62 4.08 -17.06 28.61
C GLN A 62 4.65 -15.95 29.52
N LYS A 63 5.96 -15.69 29.44
CA LYS A 63 6.65 -14.65 30.20
C LYS A 63 6.86 -13.38 29.36
N ASN A 64 6.27 -13.32 28.16
CA ASN A 64 6.48 -12.25 27.17
C ASN A 64 7.94 -12.09 26.73
N ASN A 65 8.73 -13.15 26.79
CA ASN A 65 9.98 -13.21 26.05
C ASN A 65 9.66 -13.41 24.58
N PHE A 66 10.48 -12.86 23.70
CA PHE A 66 10.26 -12.95 22.25
C PHE A 66 11.40 -13.69 21.55
N ASP A 67 11.05 -14.42 20.50
CA ASP A 67 12.00 -15.05 19.58
C ASP A 67 11.59 -14.81 18.11
N ILE A 68 12.43 -15.23 17.17
CA ILE A 68 12.18 -15.10 15.74
C ILE A 68 11.20 -16.18 15.24
N LEU A 69 10.40 -15.81 14.23
CA LEU A 69 9.52 -16.74 13.51
C LEU A 69 10.17 -17.22 12.22
N TYR A 70 9.83 -18.45 11.84
CA TYR A 70 10.29 -19.10 10.62
C TYR A 70 9.10 -19.53 9.76
N SER A 71 9.38 -19.73 8.47
CA SER A 71 8.47 -20.41 7.56
C SER A 71 8.74 -21.91 7.61
N ASN A 72 7.79 -22.68 8.15
CA ASN A 72 7.77 -24.13 7.99
C ASN A 72 7.25 -24.45 6.59
N VAL A 73 8.19 -24.83 5.71
CA VAL A 73 7.90 -25.10 4.30
C VAL A 73 7.28 -26.49 4.17
N ARG A 74 5.99 -26.53 3.78
CA ARG A 74 5.21 -27.77 3.59
C ARG A 74 4.75 -27.99 2.14
N GLN A 75 5.28 -27.17 1.23
CA GLN A 75 5.04 -27.30 -0.21
C GLN A 75 5.67 -28.59 -0.77
N PRO A 76 5.12 -29.13 -1.88
CA PRO A 76 4.01 -28.59 -2.68
C PRO A 76 2.61 -28.99 -2.18
N THR A 77 2.52 -29.86 -1.18
CA THR A 77 1.26 -30.47 -0.74
C THR A 77 0.43 -29.55 0.15
N CYS A 78 1.08 -28.71 0.96
CA CYS A 78 0.38 -27.92 1.98
C CYS A 78 0.90 -26.49 2.07
N ALA A 79 0.08 -25.61 2.63
CA ALA A 79 0.45 -24.21 2.85
C ALA A 79 1.66 -24.10 3.80
N ASN A 80 2.59 -23.20 3.50
CA ASN A 80 3.67 -22.88 4.42
C ASN A 80 3.10 -22.22 5.68
N LEU A 81 3.72 -22.49 6.83
CA LEU A 81 3.25 -22.00 8.13
C LEU A 81 4.23 -21.02 8.74
N ILE A 82 3.71 -19.91 9.25
CA ILE A 82 4.39 -19.02 10.16
C ILE A 82 4.34 -19.68 11.54
N GLN A 83 5.48 -20.03 12.11
CA GLN A 83 5.57 -20.66 13.42
C GLN A 83 6.95 -20.48 14.06
N SER A 84 7.05 -20.79 15.35
CA SER A 84 8.33 -20.93 16.05
C SER A 84 8.92 -22.33 15.83
N GLU A 85 10.26 -22.43 15.85
CA GLU A 85 10.97 -23.72 15.93
C GLU A 85 11.06 -24.24 17.38
N GLN A 86 10.93 -23.36 18.36
CA GLN A 86 11.01 -23.68 19.78
C GLN A 86 9.63 -23.76 20.40
N GLN A 87 9.26 -24.92 20.96
CA GLN A 87 7.92 -25.16 21.52
C GLN A 87 7.55 -24.24 22.69
N GLN A 88 8.54 -23.70 23.41
CA GLN A 88 8.29 -22.76 24.51
C GLN A 88 7.76 -21.39 24.02
N PHE A 89 8.11 -21.00 22.79
CA PHE A 89 7.62 -19.79 22.13
C PHE A 89 6.44 -20.14 21.23
N ASN A 90 5.28 -20.35 21.85
CA ASN A 90 4.11 -20.94 21.21
C ASN A 90 3.09 -19.90 20.70
N GLY A 91 3.24 -18.63 21.05
CA GLY A 91 2.42 -17.54 20.49
C GLY A 91 3.05 -16.89 19.26
N ILE A 92 2.24 -16.18 18.46
CA ILE A 92 2.69 -15.31 17.35
C ILE A 92 2.28 -13.88 17.65
N ASN A 93 3.19 -12.93 17.50
CA ASN A 93 2.95 -11.50 17.72
C ASN A 93 3.35 -10.69 16.49
N LEU A 94 2.43 -9.88 15.99
CA LEU A 94 2.61 -8.93 14.90
C LEU A 94 2.68 -7.51 15.45
N GLU A 95 3.82 -6.86 15.32
CA GLU A 95 4.07 -5.50 15.77
C GLU A 95 4.09 -4.53 14.60
N ILE A 96 3.31 -3.46 14.72
CA ILE A 96 3.19 -2.42 13.70
C ILE A 96 3.35 -1.07 14.40
N ASP A 97 4.52 -0.45 14.24
CA ASP A 97 4.82 0.87 14.79
C ASP A 97 4.61 1.96 13.72
N ARG A 98 3.72 2.91 14.03
CA ARG A 98 3.48 4.15 13.30
C ARG A 98 3.34 5.34 14.24
N ASP A 99 3.87 5.27 15.46
CA ASP A 99 3.76 6.36 16.44
C ASP A 99 4.36 7.66 15.90
N SER A 100 5.44 7.55 15.12
CA SER A 100 6.06 8.69 14.43
C SER A 100 5.17 9.33 13.37
N LYS A 101 4.25 8.57 12.75
CA LYS A 101 3.28 9.10 11.78
C LYS A 101 2.11 9.79 12.48
N ALA A 102 1.76 9.34 13.69
CA ALA A 102 0.61 9.81 14.45
C ALA A 102 -0.68 9.90 13.61
N GLN A 103 -0.88 8.92 12.72
CA GLN A 103 -2.10 8.75 11.94
C GLN A 103 -2.97 7.72 12.63
N TYR A 104 -4.15 8.16 13.09
CA TYR A 104 -4.98 7.30 13.93
C TYR A 104 -5.72 6.24 13.11
N ILE A 105 -5.67 5.01 13.63
CA ILE A 105 -6.32 3.82 13.10
C ILE A 105 -7.75 3.78 13.65
N GLN A 106 -8.73 3.54 12.77
CA GLN A 106 -10.12 3.29 13.16
C GLN A 106 -10.44 1.80 13.23
N ASN A 107 -10.00 1.04 12.22
CA ASN A 107 -10.25 -0.39 12.15
C ASN A 107 -8.98 -1.11 11.70
N ILE A 108 -8.77 -2.29 12.27
CA ILE A 108 -7.79 -3.25 11.78
C ILE A 108 -8.55 -4.50 11.36
N TYR A 109 -8.50 -4.80 10.07
CA TYR A 109 -9.07 -6.02 9.53
C TYR A 109 -7.97 -7.06 9.36
N ILE A 110 -8.22 -8.27 9.85
CA ILE A 110 -7.26 -9.38 9.83
C ILE A 110 -7.95 -10.61 9.30
N SER A 111 -7.31 -11.31 8.38
CA SER A 111 -7.74 -12.62 7.89
C SER A 111 -6.56 -13.56 7.93
N PHE A 112 -6.76 -14.79 8.39
CA PHE A 112 -5.70 -15.78 8.47
C PHE A 112 -6.27 -17.19 8.49
N ASP A 113 -5.44 -18.14 8.08
CA ASP A 113 -5.69 -19.55 8.26
C ASP A 113 -4.90 -20.04 9.48
N LEU A 114 -5.61 -20.46 10.53
CA LEU A 114 -5.02 -21.11 11.69
C LEU A 114 -4.84 -22.61 11.42
N TYR A 115 -3.67 -23.14 11.76
CA TYR A 115 -3.35 -24.56 11.71
C TYR A 115 -3.01 -25.11 13.09
N SER A 116 -3.41 -26.36 13.35
CA SER A 116 -3.02 -27.07 14.57
C SER A 116 -3.04 -28.59 14.41
N ASN A 117 -2.27 -29.28 15.24
CA ASN A 117 -2.23 -30.75 15.28
C ASN A 117 -3.39 -31.37 16.06
N GLU A 118 -4.00 -30.60 16.97
CA GLU A 118 -5.22 -30.98 17.69
C GLU A 118 -6.28 -29.89 17.53
N ILE A 119 -7.54 -30.21 17.81
CA ILE A 119 -8.62 -29.22 17.71
C ILE A 119 -8.34 -28.13 18.77
N PRO A 120 -8.16 -26.86 18.37
CA PRO A 120 -7.98 -25.79 19.34
C PRO A 120 -9.23 -25.71 20.23
N TYR A 121 -9.05 -25.38 21.50
CA TYR A 121 -10.18 -25.15 22.40
C TYR A 121 -10.50 -23.66 22.50
N TRP A 122 -9.44 -22.86 22.62
CA TRP A 122 -9.49 -21.41 22.60
C TRP A 122 -8.43 -20.84 21.67
N LEU A 123 -8.78 -19.78 20.96
CA LEU A 123 -7.83 -18.88 20.31
C LEU A 123 -8.04 -17.47 20.85
N TYR A 124 -6.99 -16.89 21.42
CA TYR A 124 -6.96 -15.52 21.85
C TYR A 124 -6.32 -14.66 20.76
N VAL A 125 -7.05 -13.63 20.32
CA VAL A 125 -6.53 -12.54 19.48
C VAL A 125 -6.56 -11.27 20.31
N ILE A 126 -5.39 -10.72 20.64
CA ILE A 126 -5.28 -9.55 21.52
C ILE A 126 -4.45 -8.47 20.83
N SER A 127 -5.07 -7.31 20.61
CA SER A 127 -4.44 -6.09 20.13
C SER A 127 -4.08 -5.21 21.32
N SER A 128 -2.84 -4.71 21.36
CA SER A 128 -2.35 -3.85 22.44
C SER A 128 -1.42 -2.75 21.95
N TRP A 129 -1.32 -1.66 22.69
CA TRP A 129 -0.35 -0.59 22.44
C TRP A 129 0.14 -0.02 23.75
N LYS A 130 1.46 0.10 23.92
CA LYS A 130 2.10 0.60 25.16
C LYS A 130 1.56 -0.08 26.43
N SER A 131 1.36 -1.40 26.34
CA SER A 131 0.81 -2.25 27.40
C SER A 131 -0.68 -2.09 27.69
N ASP A 132 -1.38 -1.15 27.04
CA ASP A 132 -2.83 -1.06 27.10
C ASP A 132 -3.48 -1.99 26.07
N VAL A 133 -4.47 -2.77 26.50
CA VAL A 133 -5.26 -3.61 25.61
C VAL A 133 -6.20 -2.70 24.81
N GLN A 134 -6.07 -2.74 23.49
CA GLN A 134 -6.95 -2.04 22.56
C GLN A 134 -8.19 -2.88 22.26
N HIS A 135 -7.99 -4.18 22.06
CA HIS A 135 -9.06 -5.11 21.72
C HIS A 135 -8.67 -6.53 22.14
N SER A 136 -9.64 -7.31 22.57
CA SER A 136 -9.46 -8.71 22.89
C SER A 136 -10.66 -9.49 22.38
N TYR A 137 -10.37 -10.53 21.60
CA TYR A 137 -11.35 -11.49 21.14
C TYR A 137 -10.92 -12.90 21.51
N LEU A 138 -11.89 -13.70 21.95
CA LEU A 138 -11.71 -15.10 22.31
C LEU A 138 -12.62 -15.94 21.42
N TYR A 139 -12.01 -16.68 20.50
CA TYR A 139 -12.73 -17.73 19.80
C TYR A 139 -12.79 -18.97 20.66
N GLN A 140 -14.00 -19.48 20.87
CA GLN A 140 -14.27 -20.76 21.50
C GLN A 140 -14.51 -21.84 20.45
N SER A 141 -14.43 -23.10 20.86
CA SER A 141 -14.62 -24.25 19.96
C SER A 141 -15.94 -24.24 19.19
N GLN A 142 -16.97 -23.60 19.73
CA GLN A 142 -18.29 -23.45 19.10
C GLN A 142 -18.36 -22.34 18.04
N ASP A 143 -17.42 -21.39 18.07
CA ASP A 143 -17.35 -20.26 17.15
C ASP A 143 -16.60 -20.64 15.86
N TYR A 144 -15.94 -21.80 15.85
CA TYR A 144 -15.18 -22.24 14.71
C TYR A 144 -16.10 -22.64 13.56
N PRO A 145 -15.79 -22.21 12.32
CA PRO A 145 -16.44 -22.78 11.15
C PRO A 145 -16.15 -24.29 11.10
N SER A 146 -16.87 -25.02 10.25
CA SER A 146 -16.68 -26.47 10.06
C SER A 146 -15.18 -26.81 9.97
N VAL A 147 -14.65 -27.47 11.01
CA VAL A 147 -13.21 -27.74 11.12
C VAL A 147 -12.81 -28.71 10.00
N GLN A 148 -11.86 -28.29 9.17
CA GLN A 148 -11.35 -29.11 8.07
C GLN A 148 -9.94 -29.57 8.42
N LYS A 149 -9.50 -30.67 7.80
CA LYS A 149 -8.08 -31.02 7.76
C LYS A 149 -7.50 -30.64 6.41
N ASP A 150 -6.27 -30.15 6.41
CA ASP A 150 -5.50 -29.97 5.17
C ASP A 150 -4.92 -31.32 4.66
N GLN A 151 -4.24 -31.28 3.52
CA GLN A 151 -3.62 -32.48 2.92
C GLN A 151 -2.46 -33.06 3.76
N CYS A 152 -2.03 -32.35 4.80
CA CYS A 152 -0.99 -32.77 5.75
C CYS A 152 -1.60 -33.17 7.09
N GLU A 153 -2.91 -33.48 7.12
CA GLU A 153 -3.65 -33.92 8.30
C GLU A 153 -3.70 -32.90 9.46
N SER A 154 -3.32 -31.64 9.21
CA SER A 154 -3.42 -30.55 10.18
C SER A 154 -4.83 -29.97 10.18
N PHE A 155 -5.41 -29.72 11.35
CA PHE A 155 -6.66 -28.97 11.45
C PHE A 155 -6.45 -27.56 10.92
N LYS A 156 -7.41 -27.08 10.12
CA LYS A 156 -7.41 -25.76 9.50
C LYS A 156 -8.70 -25.02 9.84
N LEU A 157 -8.55 -23.76 10.26
CA LEU A 157 -9.64 -22.81 10.45
C LEU A 157 -9.33 -21.52 9.71
N SER A 158 -10.23 -21.06 8.86
CA SER A 158 -10.14 -19.75 8.21
C SER A 158 -10.92 -18.73 9.02
N LEU A 159 -10.22 -17.72 9.55
CA LEU A 159 -10.76 -16.77 10.52
C LEU A 159 -10.59 -15.34 10.01
N PHE A 160 -11.52 -14.47 10.43
CA PHE A 160 -11.54 -13.06 10.10
C PHE A 160 -11.91 -12.25 11.34
N GLU A 161 -11.15 -11.18 11.59
CA GLU A 161 -11.39 -10.25 12.69
C GLU A 161 -11.50 -8.81 12.22
N ASN A 162 -12.46 -8.08 12.79
CA ASN A 162 -12.57 -6.62 12.71
C ASN A 162 -12.30 -6.03 14.09
N ILE A 163 -11.07 -5.57 14.29
CA ILE A 163 -10.69 -4.83 15.48
C ILE A 163 -11.16 -3.38 15.28
N ASP A 164 -12.36 -3.09 15.77
CA ASP A 164 -12.91 -1.74 15.82
C ASP A 164 -12.30 -0.98 17.00
N LEU A 165 -11.66 0.15 16.72
CA LEU A 165 -11.01 1.04 17.69
C LEU A 165 -11.77 2.35 17.85
N THR A 166 -12.87 2.56 17.11
CA THR A 166 -13.57 3.86 17.03
C THR A 166 -14.25 4.27 18.34
N TYR A 167 -14.62 3.30 19.18
CA TYR A 167 -15.25 3.54 20.48
C TYR A 167 -14.25 3.77 21.62
N LEU A 168 -12.96 3.56 21.37
CA LEU A 168 -11.94 3.72 22.40
C LEU A 168 -11.64 5.21 22.62
N PRO A 169 -11.55 5.67 23.88
CA PRO A 169 -11.29 7.08 24.18
C PRO A 169 -9.86 7.50 23.81
N VAL A 170 -8.94 6.55 23.83
CA VAL A 170 -7.55 6.75 23.41
C VAL A 170 -7.46 6.42 21.93
N LYS A 171 -6.78 7.29 21.16
CA LYS A 171 -6.52 7.06 19.75
C LYS A 171 -5.17 6.40 19.54
N PHE A 172 -5.11 5.47 18.59
CA PHE A 172 -3.94 4.64 18.37
C PHE A 172 -3.41 4.80 16.96
N SER A 173 -2.09 4.85 16.81
CA SER A 173 -1.40 4.78 15.51
C SER A 173 -0.65 3.45 15.32
N SER A 174 -0.46 2.69 16.39
CA SER A 174 0.33 1.46 16.39
C SER A 174 -0.42 0.36 17.10
N THR A 175 0.00 -0.88 16.88
CA THR A 175 -0.56 -2.05 17.56
C THR A 175 0.45 -3.20 17.62
N SER A 176 0.31 -4.02 18.65
CA SER A 176 0.88 -5.35 18.80
C SER A 176 -0.29 -6.34 18.86
N ILE A 177 -0.43 -7.17 17.83
CA ILE A 177 -1.50 -8.17 17.71
C ILE A 177 -0.92 -9.55 18.00
N SER A 178 -1.37 -10.16 19.08
CA SER A 178 -0.93 -11.49 19.51
C SER A 178 -1.99 -12.55 19.27
N PHE A 179 -1.52 -13.74 18.87
CA PHE A 179 -2.31 -14.94 18.63
C PHE A 179 -1.80 -16.03 19.56
N ASN A 180 -2.68 -16.57 20.40
CA ASN A 180 -2.39 -17.69 21.29
C ASN A 180 -3.45 -18.78 21.17
N VAL A 181 -3.02 -19.99 20.89
CA VAL A 181 -3.88 -21.17 20.86
C VAL A 181 -3.74 -21.95 22.15
N VAL A 182 -4.87 -22.39 22.70
CA VAL A 182 -4.93 -23.19 23.93
C VAL A 182 -5.82 -24.41 23.70
N ASN A 183 -5.42 -25.55 24.25
CA ASN A 183 -6.22 -26.78 24.19
C ASN A 183 -7.21 -26.91 25.37
N SER A 184 -7.99 -27.99 25.38
CA SER A 184 -9.02 -28.25 26.39
C SER A 184 -8.46 -28.44 27.82
N ARG A 185 -7.14 -28.65 27.95
CA ARG A 185 -6.42 -28.77 29.22
C ARG A 185 -5.75 -27.45 29.64
N SER A 186 -6.15 -26.33 29.03
CA SER A 186 -5.55 -25.01 29.27
C SER A 186 -4.05 -24.96 28.99
N THR A 187 -3.54 -25.85 28.13
CA THR A 187 -2.15 -25.88 27.71
C THR A 187 -2.00 -25.11 26.40
N TYR A 188 -0.99 -24.25 26.33
CA TYR A 188 -0.70 -23.49 25.13
C TYR A 188 -0.13 -24.40 24.04
N LEU A 189 -0.70 -24.28 22.84
CA LEU A 189 -0.26 -24.98 21.65
C LEU A 189 0.61 -24.08 20.80
N LEU A 190 1.51 -24.70 20.02
CA LEU A 190 2.24 -23.98 18.99
C LEU A 190 1.23 -23.35 18.02
N THR A 191 1.19 -22.02 18.00
CA THR A 191 0.35 -21.25 17.09
C THR A 191 1.00 -21.28 15.71
N GLN A 192 0.27 -21.77 14.72
CA GLN A 192 0.74 -21.89 13.34
C GLN A 192 -0.27 -21.20 12.43
N ILE A 193 0.15 -20.22 11.64
CA ILE A 193 -0.75 -19.48 10.75
C ILE A 193 -0.25 -19.43 9.32
N SER A 194 -1.15 -19.27 8.35
CA SER A 194 -0.84 -19.01 6.94
C SER A 194 -1.84 -18.01 6.37
N ASN A 195 -1.63 -17.57 5.12
CA ASN A 195 -2.55 -16.68 4.40
C ASN A 195 -2.96 -15.44 5.24
N LEU A 196 -2.01 -14.87 5.99
CA LEU A 196 -2.21 -13.74 6.89
C LEU A 196 -2.29 -12.45 6.07
N GLN A 197 -3.45 -11.81 6.14
CA GLN A 197 -3.70 -10.48 5.60
C GLN A 197 -4.03 -9.52 6.73
N VAL A 198 -3.48 -8.31 6.68
CA VAL A 198 -3.68 -7.26 7.69
C VAL A 198 -3.85 -5.91 7.00
N LEU A 199 -5.00 -5.29 7.20
CA LEU A 199 -5.41 -4.05 6.55
C LEU A 199 -5.80 -3.00 7.59
N PHE A 200 -5.17 -1.84 7.51
CA PHE A 200 -5.49 -0.70 8.38
C PHE A 200 -6.43 0.26 7.65
N TYR A 201 -7.47 0.69 8.35
CA TYR A 201 -8.28 1.85 7.98
C TYR A 201 -7.99 3.01 8.91
N TYR A 202 -7.78 4.17 8.33
CA TYR A 202 -7.42 5.38 9.07
C TYR A 202 -8.61 6.30 9.27
N GLU A 203 -8.60 7.04 10.39
CA GLU A 203 -9.56 8.12 10.65
C GLU A 203 -9.50 9.22 9.58
N CYS A 204 -8.29 9.44 9.06
CA CYS A 204 -7.96 10.56 8.19
C CYS A 204 -7.30 10.09 6.88
N PRO A 205 -7.36 10.91 5.82
CA PRO A 205 -6.59 10.66 4.60
C PRO A 205 -5.12 10.38 4.89
N ILE A 206 -4.49 9.58 4.02
CA ILE A 206 -3.05 9.30 4.09
C ILE A 206 -2.25 10.60 4.12
N GLY A 207 -1.24 10.64 5.00
CA GLY A 207 -0.39 11.79 5.23
C GLY A 207 -0.91 12.76 6.28
N CYS A 208 -2.14 12.61 6.77
CA CYS A 208 -2.65 13.42 7.88
C CYS A 208 -2.07 12.97 9.22
N LYS A 209 -1.83 13.93 10.11
CA LYS A 209 -1.39 13.72 11.48
C LYS A 209 -2.48 14.14 12.46
N GLY A 210 -2.70 13.29 13.47
CA GLY A 210 -3.69 13.51 14.50
C GLY A 210 -5.11 13.31 13.99
N SER A 211 -6.04 14.11 14.51
CA SER A 211 -7.45 14.06 14.14
C SER A 211 -7.75 14.99 12.96
N CYS A 212 -8.76 14.66 12.17
CA CYS A 212 -9.24 15.48 11.05
C CYS A 212 -10.75 15.74 11.18
N PRO A 213 -11.16 16.69 12.03
CA PRO A 213 -12.57 17.07 12.17
C PRO A 213 -13.16 17.44 10.80
N GLN A 214 -14.33 16.89 10.48
CA GLN A 214 -15.00 17.09 9.19
C GLN A 214 -14.12 16.70 7.97
N ARG A 215 -13.16 15.78 8.17
CA ARG A 215 -12.18 15.34 7.17
C ARG A 215 -11.20 16.41 6.69
N ASN A 216 -11.07 17.49 7.45
CA ASN A 216 -10.06 18.51 7.20
C ASN A 216 -8.86 18.26 8.10
N CYS A 217 -7.75 17.87 7.47
CA CYS A 217 -6.48 17.72 8.16
C CYS A 217 -5.96 19.08 8.66
N LYS A 218 -5.36 19.07 9.85
CA LYS A 218 -4.78 20.28 10.48
C LYS A 218 -3.26 20.30 10.48
N ASP A 219 -2.64 19.13 10.50
CA ASP A 219 -1.18 18.96 10.48
C ASP A 219 -0.84 17.72 9.64
N CYS A 220 0.28 17.76 8.92
CA CYS A 220 0.67 16.69 8.01
C CYS A 220 1.90 15.93 8.53
N GLN A 221 1.99 14.67 8.14
CA GLN A 221 3.19 13.85 8.34
C GLN A 221 4.38 14.48 7.61
N SER A 222 5.59 14.19 8.09
CA SER A 222 6.81 14.62 7.41
C SER A 222 6.81 14.14 5.95
N GLY A 223 7.23 15.02 5.04
CA GLY A 223 7.20 14.78 3.60
C GLY A 223 5.88 15.13 2.92
N TYR A 224 4.88 15.66 3.65
CA TYR A 224 3.64 16.17 3.09
C TYR A 224 3.47 17.66 3.37
N ASN A 225 2.84 18.38 2.45
CA ASN A 225 2.40 19.76 2.62
C ASN A 225 0.89 19.82 2.86
N LEU A 226 0.47 20.68 3.79
CA LEU A 226 -0.95 20.98 3.99
C LEU A 226 -1.45 21.88 2.85
N ASN A 227 -2.45 21.41 2.11
CA ASN A 227 -3.12 22.15 1.04
C ASN A 227 -4.64 21.99 1.18
N ASN A 228 -5.33 23.09 1.52
CA ASN A 228 -6.79 23.14 1.64
C ASN A 228 -7.39 21.98 2.48
N GLY A 229 -6.80 21.71 3.64
CA GLY A 229 -7.25 20.65 4.56
C GLY A 229 -6.86 19.23 4.13
N LYS A 230 -6.03 19.06 3.10
CA LYS A 230 -5.50 17.76 2.66
C LYS A 230 -3.98 17.77 2.74
N CYS A 231 -3.39 16.61 3.03
CA CYS A 231 -1.95 16.45 2.98
C CYS A 231 -1.54 15.95 1.61
N VAL A 232 -0.63 16.67 0.96
CA VAL A 232 -0.16 16.40 -0.39
C VAL A 232 1.33 16.07 -0.32
N LEU A 233 1.72 14.91 -0.85
CA LEU A 233 3.10 14.41 -0.80
C LEU A 233 4.04 15.38 -1.54
N GLN A 234 5.17 15.68 -0.92
CA GLN A 234 6.22 16.51 -1.51
C GLN A 234 6.98 15.69 -2.55
N CYS A 235 6.74 15.95 -3.83
CA CYS A 235 7.52 15.40 -4.93
C CYS A 235 8.56 16.39 -5.44
N THR A 236 9.65 15.89 -6.01
CA THR A 236 10.66 16.75 -6.64
C THR A 236 10.13 17.34 -7.95
N GLN A 237 10.82 18.36 -8.48
CA GLN A 237 10.35 19.07 -9.69
C GLN A 237 10.17 18.15 -10.90
N SER A 238 11.01 17.12 -11.04
CA SER A 238 10.96 16.11 -12.11
C SER A 238 10.04 14.93 -11.81
N GLN A 239 9.12 15.11 -10.87
CA GLN A 239 8.14 14.10 -10.47
C GLN A 239 6.74 14.72 -10.41
N TYR A 240 5.74 13.87 -10.60
CA TYR A 240 4.33 14.20 -10.37
C TYR A 240 3.74 13.27 -9.31
N ILE A 241 2.69 13.75 -8.65
CA ILE A 241 1.96 12.98 -7.64
C ILE A 241 0.99 12.04 -8.35
N GLN A 242 1.07 10.76 -8.01
CA GLN A 242 0.04 9.79 -8.30
C GLN A 242 -0.63 9.35 -7.01
N GLN A 243 -1.96 9.27 -7.02
CA GLN A 243 -2.76 8.73 -5.93
C GLN A 243 -3.44 7.44 -6.39
N ASP A 244 -3.34 6.39 -5.59
CA ASP A 244 -4.03 5.13 -5.84
C ASP A 244 -5.45 5.09 -5.21
N GLN A 245 -6.14 3.96 -5.36
CA GLN A 245 -7.50 3.77 -4.82
C GLN A 245 -7.56 3.83 -3.29
N SER A 246 -6.44 3.55 -2.61
CA SER A 246 -6.31 3.66 -1.15
C SER A 246 -6.02 5.07 -0.67
N SER A 247 -6.00 6.04 -1.58
CA SER A 247 -5.54 7.41 -1.36
C SER A 247 -4.07 7.53 -0.97
N LYS A 248 -3.29 6.46 -1.18
CA LYS A 248 -1.84 6.50 -0.97
C LYS A 248 -1.24 7.30 -2.10
N GLN A 249 -0.37 8.22 -1.72
CA GLN A 249 0.31 9.10 -2.66
C GLN A 249 1.73 8.58 -2.91
N SER A 250 2.17 8.68 -4.16
CA SER A 250 3.52 8.32 -4.60
C SER A 250 4.02 9.35 -5.59
N CYS A 251 5.34 9.59 -5.58
CA CYS A 251 5.99 10.44 -6.57
C CYS A 251 6.48 9.58 -7.73
N LEU A 252 5.92 9.79 -8.92
CA LEU A 252 6.38 9.13 -10.14
C LEU A 252 7.23 10.09 -10.97
N PRO A 253 8.28 9.60 -11.65
CA PRO A 253 9.09 10.44 -12.52
C PRO A 253 8.28 10.95 -13.71
N CYS A 254 8.56 12.18 -14.13
CA CYS A 254 8.15 12.69 -15.42
C CYS A 254 8.74 11.85 -16.56
N PHE A 255 8.13 11.90 -17.75
CA PHE A 255 8.70 11.27 -18.93
C PHE A 255 9.99 11.98 -19.38
N SER A 256 10.76 11.30 -20.24
CA SER A 256 12.10 11.75 -20.67
C SER A 256 12.10 13.19 -21.20
N ASN A 257 13.15 13.94 -20.83
CA ASN A 257 13.37 15.34 -21.19
C ASN A 257 12.30 16.33 -20.70
N CYS A 258 11.42 15.92 -19.78
CA CYS A 258 10.50 16.82 -19.10
C CYS A 258 11.03 17.18 -17.69
N ASN A 259 11.28 18.47 -17.46
CA ASN A 259 11.76 18.96 -16.16
C ASN A 259 10.63 19.07 -15.13
N GLN A 260 9.41 19.37 -15.57
CA GLN A 260 8.24 19.48 -14.72
C GLN A 260 7.01 19.01 -15.50
N CYS A 261 6.24 18.08 -14.93
CA CYS A 261 5.05 17.49 -15.55
C CYS A 261 3.83 17.61 -14.64
N ALA A 262 2.64 17.66 -15.25
CA ALA A 262 1.37 17.59 -14.52
C ALA A 262 0.97 16.13 -14.25
N ASP A 263 1.33 15.24 -15.18
CA ASP A 263 1.07 13.81 -15.13
C ASP A 263 2.10 13.06 -16.00
N GLY A 264 1.95 11.74 -16.16
CA GLY A 264 2.87 10.91 -16.93
C GLY A 264 2.94 11.19 -18.44
N ASN A 265 2.06 12.04 -18.98
CA ASN A 265 1.94 12.36 -20.41
C ASN A 265 1.97 13.87 -20.71
N THR A 266 1.80 14.73 -19.69
CA THR A 266 1.70 16.18 -19.87
C THR A 266 2.91 16.89 -19.26
N CYS A 267 3.78 17.45 -20.10
CA CYS A 267 4.89 18.28 -19.64
C CYS A 267 4.47 19.74 -19.50
N ILE A 268 4.81 20.34 -18.37
CA ILE A 268 4.68 21.78 -18.12
C ILE A 268 5.92 22.52 -18.63
N THR A 269 7.12 21.94 -18.43
CA THR A 269 8.38 22.55 -18.86
C THR A 269 9.37 21.47 -19.28
N CYS A 270 9.78 21.51 -20.56
CA CYS A 270 10.81 20.63 -21.08
C CYS A 270 12.21 21.05 -20.62
N ALA A 271 13.15 20.11 -20.64
CA ALA A 271 14.56 20.36 -20.41
C ALA A 271 15.12 21.33 -21.47
N ASN A 272 16.23 22.00 -21.13
CA ASN A 272 16.90 22.91 -22.06
C ASN A 272 17.27 22.19 -23.36
N GLY A 273 16.94 22.80 -24.51
CA GLY A 273 17.13 22.20 -25.83
C GLY A 273 15.99 21.28 -26.29
N PHE A 274 14.90 21.20 -25.53
CA PHE A 274 13.70 20.45 -25.90
C PHE A 274 12.45 21.35 -25.90
N THR A 275 11.54 21.07 -26.83
CA THR A 275 10.25 21.74 -26.98
C THR A 275 9.13 20.72 -26.84
N TYR A 276 8.07 21.06 -26.12
CA TYR A 276 6.89 20.21 -26.01
C TYR A 276 6.16 20.14 -27.36
N ALA A 277 6.03 18.94 -27.91
CA ALA A 277 5.46 18.71 -29.23
C ALA A 277 4.64 17.40 -29.26
N PHE A 278 3.68 17.34 -30.17
CA PHE A 278 2.92 16.12 -30.45
C PHE A 278 3.53 15.44 -31.68
N VAL A 279 4.33 14.41 -31.47
CA VAL A 279 5.09 13.72 -32.51
C VAL A 279 4.67 12.25 -32.54
N ASN A 280 4.38 11.71 -33.73
CA ASN A 280 4.00 10.31 -33.93
C ASN A 280 2.85 9.82 -33.03
N GLY A 281 1.86 10.70 -32.77
CA GLY A 281 0.70 10.35 -31.96
C GLY A 281 0.88 10.51 -30.45
N GLN A 282 2.01 11.07 -29.99
CA GLN A 282 2.34 11.18 -28.57
C GLN A 282 2.83 12.58 -28.21
N ASN A 283 2.42 13.08 -27.04
CA ASN A 283 3.00 14.28 -26.45
C ASN A 283 4.38 13.94 -25.87
N MET A 284 5.40 14.72 -26.24
CA MET A 284 6.75 14.52 -25.74
C MET A 284 7.56 15.81 -25.75
N CYS A 285 8.64 15.84 -24.99
CA CYS A 285 9.67 16.87 -25.09
C CYS A 285 10.67 16.43 -26.15
N TYR A 286 10.53 17.01 -27.34
CA TYR A 286 11.30 16.67 -28.52
C TYR A 286 12.43 17.69 -28.74
N PRO A 287 13.60 17.31 -29.29
CA PRO A 287 14.68 18.26 -29.57
C PRO A 287 14.18 19.51 -30.29
N SER A 288 14.51 20.68 -29.75
CA SER A 288 14.10 21.96 -30.31
C SER A 288 14.74 22.17 -31.69
N CYS A 289 14.00 22.85 -32.57
CA CYS A 289 14.56 23.31 -33.84
C CYS A 289 15.67 24.34 -33.60
N SER A 290 16.68 24.34 -34.46
CA SER A 290 17.83 25.24 -34.35
C SER A 290 17.48 26.70 -34.61
N GLN A 291 16.40 26.96 -35.35
CA GLN A 291 15.93 28.29 -35.70
C GLN A 291 14.65 28.65 -34.94
N SER A 292 14.55 29.89 -34.44
CA SER A 292 13.39 30.34 -33.64
C SER A 292 12.10 30.50 -34.45
N ASN A 293 12.21 30.66 -35.78
CA ASN A 293 11.10 30.75 -36.72
C ASN A 293 10.64 29.38 -37.24
N GLN A 294 10.93 28.30 -36.50
CA GLN A 294 10.51 26.94 -36.82
C GLN A 294 9.71 26.32 -35.68
N TYR A 295 8.76 25.46 -36.05
CA TYR A 295 8.02 24.59 -35.14
C TYR A 295 8.21 23.12 -35.52
N ILE A 296 7.93 22.24 -34.58
CA ILE A 296 8.02 20.78 -34.78
C ILE A 296 6.66 20.29 -35.28
N ASP A 297 6.62 19.65 -36.45
CA ASP A 297 5.39 19.06 -36.99
C ASP A 297 5.06 17.69 -36.35
N THR A 298 3.92 17.11 -36.74
CA THR A 298 3.45 15.83 -36.17
C THR A 298 4.33 14.61 -36.50
N LYS A 299 5.30 14.78 -37.41
CA LYS A 299 6.30 13.76 -37.78
C LYS A 299 7.66 14.02 -37.13
N GLY A 300 7.78 15.07 -36.30
CA GLY A 300 9.03 15.45 -35.63
C GLY A 300 9.98 16.23 -36.53
N GLN A 301 9.51 16.81 -37.63
CA GLN A 301 10.33 17.62 -38.52
C GLN A 301 10.16 19.12 -38.23
N CYS A 302 11.26 19.87 -38.37
CA CYS A 302 11.25 21.32 -38.22
C CYS A 302 10.69 21.98 -39.47
N GLN A 303 9.58 22.71 -39.31
CA GLN A 303 8.89 23.44 -40.38
C GLN A 303 8.91 24.93 -40.07
N ASN A 304 8.99 25.76 -41.10
CA ASN A 304 8.96 27.22 -40.92
C ASN A 304 7.58 27.69 -40.46
N CYS A 305 7.56 28.70 -39.60
CA CYS A 305 6.36 29.43 -39.24
C CYS A 305 5.75 30.15 -40.47
N MET A 306 4.49 30.56 -40.34
CA MET A 306 3.84 31.43 -41.32
C MET A 306 4.61 32.75 -41.52
N GLN A 307 4.37 33.37 -42.68
CA GLN A 307 5.02 34.63 -43.03
C GLN A 307 4.80 35.70 -41.96
N TYR A 308 5.83 36.49 -41.70
CA TYR A 308 5.85 37.55 -40.68
C TYR A 308 5.81 37.08 -39.22
N CYS A 309 5.89 35.77 -38.98
CA CYS A 309 5.96 35.21 -37.65
C CYS A 309 7.39 34.88 -37.23
N SER A 310 7.83 35.41 -36.09
CA SER A 310 9.18 35.18 -35.55
C SER A 310 9.27 33.95 -34.65
N LYS A 311 8.14 33.52 -34.08
CA LYS A 311 8.01 32.30 -33.26
C LYS A 311 6.59 31.76 -33.33
N CYS A 312 6.44 30.45 -33.54
CA CYS A 312 5.15 29.77 -33.60
C CYS A 312 5.21 28.40 -32.91
N SER A 313 4.09 27.98 -32.33
CA SER A 313 3.92 26.62 -31.79
C SER A 313 3.32 25.65 -32.81
N GLN A 314 2.66 26.17 -33.86
CA GLN A 314 1.98 25.40 -34.90
C GLN A 314 1.98 26.19 -36.21
N ALA A 315 1.76 25.51 -37.33
CA ALA A 315 1.74 26.12 -38.68
C ALA A 315 0.93 27.42 -38.78
N ASN A 316 -0.26 27.43 -38.14
CA ASN A 316 -1.26 28.48 -38.28
C ASN A 316 -1.39 29.37 -37.03
N LYS A 317 -0.44 29.32 -36.10
CA LYS A 317 -0.49 30.08 -34.86
C LYS A 317 0.81 30.84 -34.65
N CYS A 318 0.74 32.16 -34.71
CA CYS A 318 1.87 32.99 -34.35
C CYS A 318 1.86 33.30 -32.85
N ASP A 319 2.95 33.00 -32.15
CA ASP A 319 3.13 33.35 -30.73
C ASP A 319 3.88 34.67 -30.58
N THR A 320 4.71 35.02 -31.56
CA THR A 320 5.44 36.29 -31.60
C THR A 320 5.63 36.72 -33.05
N CYS A 321 5.20 37.93 -33.38
CA CYS A 321 5.38 38.50 -34.71
C CYS A 321 6.82 39.00 -34.93
N LEU A 322 7.23 39.20 -36.19
CA LEU A 322 8.43 39.96 -36.51
C LEU A 322 8.25 41.43 -36.13
N SER A 323 9.36 42.15 -35.96
CA SER A 323 9.35 43.59 -35.70
C SER A 323 8.54 44.33 -36.77
N GLY A 324 7.60 45.19 -36.34
CA GLY A 324 6.69 45.94 -37.23
C GLY A 324 5.33 45.28 -37.50
N PHE A 325 5.07 44.09 -36.95
CA PHE A 325 3.80 43.36 -37.09
C PHE A 325 3.12 43.12 -35.73
N THR A 326 1.79 42.96 -35.73
CA THR A 326 0.96 42.75 -34.52
C THR A 326 0.17 41.44 -34.61
N LEU A 327 -0.11 40.83 -33.45
CA LEU A 327 -0.83 39.55 -33.31
C LEU A 327 -2.30 39.61 -33.70
#